data_AF-A0AA39R075-F1
#
_entry.id   AF-A0AA39R075-F1
#
_cell.length_a   1.000
_cell.length_b   1.000
_cell.length_c   1.000
_cell.angle_alpha   90.00
_cell.angle_beta   90.00
_cell.angle_gamma   90.00
#
_symmetry.space_group_name_H-M   'P 1'
#
loop_
_entity.id
_entity.type
_entity.pdbx_description
1 polymer ?
#
loop_
_entity_poly.entity_id
_entity_poly.type
_entity_poly.pdbx_seq_one_letter_code
_entity_poly.pdbx_strand_id
1 'polypeptide(L)'
;MPKAARRNSGPASASNRKEPYTKSSPKNNNTTADKENVDPISISTSTSQISKGDYRDIVLDEIKGEVPCYDNAATVRRKLKKLLTEKPTIPGTNKKWSQASMAAEMQELEKRGHPVEYNRNAVNGPTHGSLQNFLKKTGLMGGGDSPCYYWGYVMLEKLRIYNGEKKSKPRLEAEQKIPTGHMRWDPSTQRMWCGPGLPPPTMDEMNNEGR
;
A
#
# COMPACT_ATOMS: atom_id res chain seq x y z
N MET A 1 -51.79 25.88 -38.04
CA MET A 1 -50.70 25.26 -37.25
C MET A 1 -50.44 26.11 -36.01
N PRO A 2 -50.69 25.62 -34.78
CA PRO A 2 -50.47 26.41 -33.57
C PRO A 2 -49.01 26.36 -33.11
N LYS A 3 -48.48 27.52 -32.68
CA LYS A 3 -47.11 27.72 -32.22
C LYS A 3 -46.95 27.17 -30.79
N ALA A 4 -45.92 26.34 -30.57
CA ALA A 4 -45.58 25.78 -29.27
C ALA A 4 -44.94 26.85 -28.35
N ALA A 5 -45.55 27.06 -27.17
CA ALA A 5 -45.03 27.91 -26.12
C ALA A 5 -43.93 27.18 -25.32
N ARG A 6 -42.71 27.76 -25.29
CA ARG A 6 -41.62 27.33 -24.40
C ARG A 6 -41.89 27.85 -22.99
N ARG A 7 -42.09 26.94 -22.02
CA ARG A 7 -42.09 27.28 -20.58
C ARG A 7 -40.64 27.25 -20.07
N ASN A 8 -40.14 28.42 -19.66
CA ASN A 8 -38.89 28.58 -18.94
C ASN A 8 -39.07 28.05 -17.51
N SER A 9 -38.32 27.01 -17.14
CA SER A 9 -38.14 26.57 -15.76
C SER A 9 -37.00 27.38 -15.13
N GLY A 10 -37.29 28.16 -14.08
CA GLY A 10 -36.31 28.94 -13.34
C GLY A 10 -35.29 28.07 -12.56
N PRO A 11 -34.16 28.67 -12.12
CA PRO A 11 -33.13 27.95 -11.38
C PRO A 11 -33.55 27.68 -9.93
N ALA A 12 -33.44 26.41 -9.53
CA ALA A 12 -33.67 25.95 -8.17
C ALA A 12 -32.50 26.31 -7.24
N SER A 13 -32.87 26.96 -6.13
CA SER A 13 -32.28 26.95 -4.79
C SER A 13 -30.81 26.55 -4.61
N ALA A 14 -30.00 27.56 -4.28
CA ALA A 14 -28.69 27.42 -3.66
C ALA A 14 -28.79 26.69 -2.31
N SER A 15 -28.20 25.51 -2.22
CA SER A 15 -27.99 24.78 -0.98
C SER A 15 -26.76 25.37 -0.25
N ASN A 16 -27.01 25.94 0.92
CA ASN A 16 -25.99 26.38 1.88
C ASN A 16 -25.18 25.17 2.39
N ARG A 17 -24.04 24.90 1.77
CA ARG A 17 -23.05 23.96 2.31
C ARG A 17 -22.14 24.70 3.30
N LYS A 18 -22.35 24.49 4.60
CA LYS A 18 -21.37 24.88 5.62
C LYS A 18 -20.20 23.90 5.57
N GLU A 19 -19.02 24.42 5.27
CA GLU A 19 -17.72 23.89 5.67
C GLU A 19 -16.88 25.08 6.19
N PRO A 20 -15.86 24.89 7.06
CA PRO A 20 -15.09 23.66 7.25
C PRO A 20 -14.83 23.24 8.70
N TYR A 21 -14.56 21.95 8.88
CA TYR A 21 -13.87 21.42 10.05
C TYR A 21 -12.53 22.13 10.24
N THR A 22 -12.25 22.57 11.46
CA THR A 22 -10.99 23.18 11.87
C THR A 22 -9.87 22.14 11.83
N LYS A 23 -8.83 22.41 11.03
CA LYS A 23 -7.56 21.68 11.06
C LYS A 23 -6.80 22.09 12.32
N SER A 24 -6.81 21.26 13.36
CA SER A 24 -5.82 21.33 14.42
C SER A 24 -4.56 20.59 13.97
N SER A 25 -3.53 21.34 13.62
CA SER A 25 -2.17 20.83 13.41
C SER A 25 -1.55 20.47 14.76
N PRO A 26 -1.02 19.26 14.98
CA PRO A 26 -0.20 18.99 16.16
C PRO A 26 1.19 19.61 16.01
N LYS A 27 1.60 20.35 17.05
CA LYS A 27 2.93 20.95 17.20
C LYS A 27 3.99 19.86 17.37
N ASN A 28 5.03 19.92 16.55
CA ASN A 28 6.29 19.20 16.75
C ASN A 28 7.04 19.81 17.94
N ASN A 29 7.27 19.04 18.99
CA ASN A 29 8.30 19.31 19.98
C ASN A 29 9.36 18.21 19.84
N ASN A 30 10.49 18.56 19.22
CA ASN A 30 11.72 17.76 19.29
C ASN A 30 12.39 18.04 20.64
N THR A 31 12.70 17.00 21.41
CA THR A 31 13.73 17.05 22.45
C THR A 31 14.51 15.74 22.42
N THR A 32 15.83 15.92 22.44
CA THR A 32 16.95 14.99 22.32
C THR A 32 17.17 14.10 23.55
N ALA A 33 17.89 12.99 23.31
CA ALA A 33 18.50 12.05 24.27
C ALA A 33 17.48 11.04 24.88
N ASP A 34 17.71 9.72 24.90
CA ASP A 34 18.92 9.02 25.28
C ASP A 34 19.19 7.73 24.47
N LYS A 35 20.47 7.34 24.49
CA LYS A 35 21.01 6.08 24.01
C LYS A 35 20.70 4.98 25.01
N GLU A 36 19.98 3.94 24.63
CA GLU A 36 20.18 2.61 25.22
C GLU A 36 20.16 1.55 24.11
N ASN A 37 21.32 0.90 23.97
CA ASN A 37 21.53 -0.31 23.21
C ASN A 37 20.68 -1.41 23.86
N VAL A 38 19.72 -1.95 23.12
CA VAL A 38 19.17 -3.27 23.41
C VAL A 38 19.39 -4.11 22.18
N ASP A 39 20.25 -5.11 22.34
CA ASP A 39 20.65 -6.05 21.30
C ASP A 39 19.43 -6.75 20.69
N PRO A 40 19.31 -6.85 19.35
CA PRO A 40 18.19 -7.52 18.74
C PRO A 40 18.30 -9.03 18.93
N ILE A 41 17.22 -9.61 19.46
CA ILE A 41 16.92 -11.05 19.46
C ILE A 41 17.18 -11.59 18.04
N SER A 42 18.19 -12.44 17.97
CA SER A 42 18.65 -13.12 16.76
C SER A 42 17.64 -14.19 16.36
N ILE A 43 16.71 -13.81 15.48
CA ILE A 43 16.02 -14.76 14.60
C ILE A 43 16.90 -14.92 13.37
N SER A 44 17.54 -16.08 13.30
CA SER A 44 18.37 -16.55 12.21
C SER A 44 17.53 -16.88 10.97
N THR A 45 17.68 -16.11 9.89
CA THR A 45 17.31 -16.60 8.55
C THR A 45 18.26 -16.04 7.49
N SER A 46 19.15 -16.93 7.02
CA SER A 46 19.88 -16.96 5.75
C SER A 46 20.05 -15.64 4.97
N THR A 47 21.15 -14.93 5.23
CA THR A 47 21.75 -14.01 4.26
C THR A 47 22.42 -14.83 3.15
N SER A 48 21.62 -15.35 2.21
CA SER A 48 22.14 -15.98 1.00
C SER A 48 22.69 -14.89 0.08
N GLN A 49 23.97 -15.04 -0.26
CA GLN A 49 24.75 -14.10 -1.06
C GLN A 49 24.06 -13.75 -2.38
N ILE A 50 23.73 -12.47 -2.57
CA ILE A 50 23.12 -11.99 -3.82
C ILE A 50 24.24 -11.80 -4.84
N SER A 51 24.55 -12.86 -5.59
CA SER A 51 25.19 -12.69 -6.90
C SER A 51 24.25 -11.81 -7.74
N LYS A 52 24.78 -10.79 -8.44
CA LYS A 52 24.01 -9.82 -9.26
C LYS A 52 23.24 -10.50 -10.42
N GLY A 53 22.17 -11.21 -10.09
CA GLY A 53 21.15 -11.72 -11.01
C GLY A 53 19.98 -10.74 -11.14
N ASP A 54 18.90 -11.17 -11.81
CA ASP A 54 17.67 -10.38 -11.89
C ASP A 54 17.06 -10.20 -10.49
N TYR A 55 16.67 -8.97 -10.12
CA TYR A 55 16.12 -8.67 -8.79
C TYR A 55 14.81 -9.43 -8.53
N ARG A 56 14.13 -9.86 -9.60
CA ARG A 56 12.89 -10.63 -9.54
C ARG A 56 13.08 -12.01 -8.91
N ASP A 57 14.28 -12.57 -8.98
CA ASP A 57 14.59 -13.92 -8.50
C ASP A 57 14.96 -13.94 -7.01
N ILE A 58 14.99 -12.76 -6.36
CA ILE A 58 15.17 -12.66 -4.91
C ILE A 58 13.97 -13.31 -4.22
N VAL A 59 14.26 -14.31 -3.39
CA VAL A 59 13.28 -15.01 -2.54
C VAL A 59 13.02 -14.16 -1.30
N LEU A 60 11.74 -13.96 -0.98
CA LEU A 60 11.30 -13.27 0.24
C LEU A 60 10.74 -14.30 1.23
N ASP A 61 10.84 -13.99 2.53
CA ASP A 61 10.25 -14.83 3.56
C ASP A 61 8.72 -14.73 3.52
N GLU A 62 8.07 -15.89 3.41
CA GLU A 62 6.61 -16.01 3.35
C GLU A 62 6.07 -16.56 4.68
N ILE A 63 4.98 -15.97 5.18
CA ILE A 63 4.24 -16.47 6.34
C ILE A 63 2.87 -16.91 5.82
N LYS A 64 2.51 -18.18 6.06
CA LYS A 64 1.27 -18.80 5.54
C LYS A 64 1.13 -18.71 4.00
N GLY A 65 2.26 -18.73 3.29
CA GLY A 65 2.29 -18.70 1.83
C GLY A 65 2.02 -17.32 1.21
N GLU A 66 2.11 -16.23 1.99
CA GLU A 66 2.10 -14.85 1.48
C GLU A 66 3.27 -14.06 2.11
N VAL A 67 3.76 -13.03 1.41
CA VAL A 67 4.78 -12.11 1.95
C VAL A 67 4.13 -11.09 2.91
N PRO A 68 4.51 -11.05 4.20
CA PRO A 68 3.94 -10.09 5.15
C PRO A 68 4.20 -8.63 4.73
N CYS A 69 3.13 -7.84 4.67
CA CYS A 69 3.21 -6.43 4.27
C CYS A 69 3.39 -5.51 5.49
N TYR A 70 4.63 -5.13 5.81
CA TYR A 70 4.89 -4.24 6.97
C TYR A 70 4.75 -2.74 6.66
N ASP A 71 4.76 -2.34 5.38
CA ASP A 71 4.47 -0.96 5.01
C ASP A 71 2.97 -0.77 4.78
N ASN A 72 2.40 0.30 5.33
CA ASN A 72 1.03 0.72 4.99
C ASN A 72 0.87 1.15 3.52
N ALA A 73 -0.36 1.10 3.01
CA ALA A 73 -0.66 1.42 1.61
C ALA A 73 -0.22 2.85 1.23
N ALA A 74 -0.34 3.81 2.15
CA ALA A 74 0.15 5.17 1.95
C ALA A 74 1.67 5.24 1.70
N THR A 75 2.46 4.49 2.45
CA THR A 75 3.92 4.43 2.30
C THR A 75 4.31 3.76 1.00
N VAL A 76 3.66 2.64 0.65
CA VAL A 76 3.87 1.97 -0.65
C VAL A 76 3.59 2.95 -1.79
N ARG A 77 2.44 3.65 -1.80
CA ARG A 77 2.16 4.67 -2.82
C ARG A 77 3.20 5.76 -2.89
N ARG A 78 3.68 6.26 -1.74
CA ARG A 78 4.74 7.29 -1.71
C ARG A 78 6.03 6.78 -2.35
N LYS A 79 6.44 5.55 -2.04
CA LYS A 79 7.63 4.91 -2.62
C LYS A 79 7.46 4.70 -4.13
N LEU A 80 6.32 4.20 -4.59
CA LEU A 80 6.02 4.05 -6.02
C LEU A 80 6.01 5.41 -6.74
N LYS A 81 5.38 6.44 -6.17
CA LYS A 81 5.40 7.80 -6.73
C LYS A 81 6.82 8.35 -6.83
N LYS A 82 7.65 8.13 -5.80
CA LYS A 82 9.07 8.52 -5.82
C LYS A 82 9.81 7.89 -7.01
N LEU A 83 9.65 6.59 -7.24
CA LEU A 83 10.23 5.90 -8.41
C LEU A 83 9.72 6.47 -9.74
N LEU A 84 8.44 6.85 -9.83
CA LEU A 84 7.87 7.46 -11.04
C LEU A 84 8.33 8.90 -11.27
N THR A 85 8.72 9.61 -10.21
CA THR A 85 9.25 10.98 -10.29
C THR A 85 10.74 10.97 -10.63
N GLU A 86 11.54 10.17 -9.92
CA GLU A 86 12.99 10.06 -10.14
C GLU A 86 13.34 9.34 -11.45
N LYS A 87 12.46 8.43 -11.88
CA LYS A 87 12.61 7.61 -13.10
C LYS A 87 14.00 6.97 -13.23
N PRO A 88 14.51 6.27 -12.20
CA PRO A 88 15.74 5.51 -12.36
C PRO A 88 15.57 4.38 -13.38
N THR A 89 16.68 3.84 -13.83
CA THR A 89 16.68 2.65 -14.70
C THR A 89 16.25 1.42 -13.90
N ILE A 90 15.40 0.58 -14.49
CA ILE A 90 14.96 -0.67 -13.87
C ILE A 90 16.15 -1.64 -13.87
N PRO A 91 16.51 -2.25 -12.73
CA PRO A 91 17.57 -3.25 -12.67
C PRO A 91 17.38 -4.36 -13.71
N GLY A 92 18.45 -4.73 -14.42
CA GLY A 92 18.40 -5.76 -15.46
C GLY A 92 17.83 -5.31 -16.82
N THR A 93 17.38 -4.06 -16.97
CA THR A 93 16.90 -3.54 -18.26
C THR A 93 17.42 -2.13 -18.55
N ASN A 94 17.28 -1.66 -19.80
CA ASN A 94 17.60 -0.28 -20.18
C ASN A 94 16.40 0.67 -20.06
N LYS A 95 15.26 0.21 -19.51
CA LYS A 95 14.02 0.99 -19.43
C LYS A 95 14.00 1.81 -18.13
N LYS A 96 13.43 3.01 -18.18
CA LYS A 96 13.17 3.83 -17.00
C LYS A 96 11.85 3.45 -16.34
N TRP A 97 11.71 3.69 -15.04
CA TRP A 97 10.43 3.53 -14.36
C TRP A 97 9.36 4.45 -14.95
N SER A 98 8.25 3.83 -15.34
CA SER A 98 7.01 4.45 -15.80
C SER A 98 5.85 3.68 -15.19
N GLN A 99 4.63 4.23 -15.21
CA GLN A 99 3.48 3.52 -14.65
C GLN A 99 3.19 2.22 -15.42
N ALA A 100 3.39 2.21 -16.75
CA ALA A 100 3.22 1.03 -17.59
C ALA A 100 4.29 -0.02 -17.31
N SER A 101 5.56 0.36 -17.23
CA SER A 101 6.64 -0.58 -16.90
C SER A 101 6.48 -1.13 -15.49
N MET A 102 6.11 -0.29 -14.52
CA MET A 102 5.88 -0.71 -13.13
C MET A 102 4.75 -1.72 -13.00
N ALA A 103 3.63 -1.52 -13.71
CA ALA A 103 2.56 -2.51 -13.74
C ALA A 103 3.03 -3.81 -14.39
N ALA A 104 3.81 -3.76 -15.48
CA ALA A 104 4.35 -4.95 -16.12
C ALA A 104 5.31 -5.73 -15.20
N GLU A 105 6.16 -5.04 -14.43
CA GLU A 105 7.03 -5.67 -13.43
C GLU A 105 6.21 -6.37 -12.34
N MET A 106 5.16 -5.72 -11.83
CA MET A 106 4.26 -6.34 -10.84
C MET A 106 3.55 -7.59 -11.39
N GLN A 107 3.15 -7.58 -12.67
CA GLN A 107 2.54 -8.76 -13.33
C GLN A 107 3.55 -9.89 -13.51
N GLU A 108 4.79 -9.56 -13.83
CA GLU A 108 5.84 -10.56 -13.98
C GLU A 108 6.14 -11.23 -12.63
N LEU A 109 6.15 -10.46 -11.54
CA LEU A 109 6.26 -11.01 -10.19
C LEU A 109 5.08 -11.91 -9.83
N GLU A 110 3.86 -11.52 -10.21
CA GLU A 110 2.67 -12.36 -10.01
C GLU A 110 2.76 -13.70 -10.75
N LYS A 111 3.22 -13.70 -12.00
CA LYS A 111 3.39 -14.93 -12.78
C LYS A 111 4.43 -15.89 -12.20
N ARG A 112 5.47 -15.34 -11.56
CA ARG A 112 6.56 -16.12 -10.93
C ARG A 112 6.21 -16.55 -9.51
N GLY A 113 5.33 -15.82 -8.85
CA GLY A 113 4.95 -16.06 -7.45
C GLY A 113 3.81 -17.05 -7.29
N HIS A 114 3.44 -17.28 -6.04
CA HIS A 114 2.23 -18.02 -5.69
C HIS A 114 0.97 -17.20 -6.02
N PRO A 115 -0.16 -17.84 -6.33
CA PRO A 115 -1.43 -17.15 -6.50
C PRO A 115 -1.85 -16.52 -5.17
N VAL A 116 -2.04 -15.20 -5.18
CA VAL A 116 -2.49 -14.45 -4.01
C VAL A 116 -3.95 -14.08 -4.17
N GLU A 117 -4.74 -14.32 -3.15
CA GLU A 117 -6.14 -13.90 -3.15
C GLU A 117 -6.23 -12.40 -2.94
N TYR A 118 -6.96 -11.70 -3.79
CA TYR A 118 -7.39 -10.33 -3.52
C TYR A 118 -8.89 -10.32 -3.24
N ASN A 119 -9.41 -9.20 -2.73
CA ASN A 119 -10.84 -9.04 -2.51
C ASN A 119 -11.63 -9.41 -3.79
N ARG A 120 -12.83 -10.00 -3.64
CA ARG A 120 -13.73 -10.45 -4.72
C ARG A 120 -13.95 -9.45 -5.87
N ASN A 121 -13.75 -8.15 -5.61
CA ASN A 121 -13.91 -7.09 -6.60
C ASN A 121 -12.63 -6.80 -7.43
N ALA A 122 -11.47 -7.30 -7.00
CA ALA A 122 -10.21 -7.23 -7.76
C ALA A 122 -10.13 -8.45 -8.68
N VAL A 123 -10.91 -8.41 -9.76
CA VAL A 123 -11.11 -9.53 -10.69
C VAL A 123 -9.85 -9.91 -11.47
N ASN A 124 -8.81 -9.08 -11.47
CA ASN A 124 -7.56 -9.32 -12.19
C ASN A 124 -6.37 -8.79 -11.38
N GLY A 125 -5.19 -9.39 -11.57
CA GLY A 125 -3.92 -9.00 -10.96
C GLY A 125 -3.49 -7.54 -11.21
N PRO A 126 -2.24 -7.16 -10.89
CA PRO A 126 -1.81 -5.76 -10.98
C PRO A 126 -1.78 -5.30 -12.44
N THR A 127 -2.80 -4.57 -12.89
CA THR A 127 -2.86 -3.95 -14.22
C THR A 127 -2.47 -2.47 -14.17
N HIS A 128 -2.12 -1.89 -15.31
CA HIS A 128 -1.84 -0.45 -15.42
C HIS A 128 -2.98 0.43 -14.87
N GLY A 129 -4.24 0.06 -15.17
CA GLY A 129 -5.42 0.77 -14.67
C GLY A 129 -5.59 0.64 -13.16
N SER A 130 -5.38 -0.56 -12.61
CA SER A 130 -5.43 -0.77 -11.15
C SER A 130 -4.33 0.01 -10.41
N LEU A 131 -3.13 0.11 -10.99
CA LEU A 131 -2.04 0.92 -10.45
C LEU A 131 -2.39 2.41 -10.48
N GLN A 132 -2.99 2.90 -11.57
CA GLN A 132 -3.45 4.28 -11.67
C GLN A 132 -4.45 4.63 -10.55
N ASN A 133 -5.40 3.74 -10.31
CA ASN A 133 -6.43 3.93 -9.28
C ASN A 133 -5.83 3.84 -7.88
N PHE A 134 -4.92 2.89 -7.65
CA PHE A 134 -4.19 2.77 -6.40
C PHE A 134 -3.43 4.05 -6.06
N LEU A 135 -2.66 4.59 -7.01
CA LEU A 135 -1.87 5.82 -6.79
C LEU A 135 -2.73 7.07 -6.53
N LYS A 136 -4.00 7.08 -6.97
CA LYS A 136 -4.96 8.17 -6.73
C LYS A 136 -5.65 8.09 -5.36
N LYS A 137 -5.69 6.92 -4.74
CA LYS A 137 -6.33 6.73 -3.43
C LYS A 137 -5.61 7.53 -2.33
N THR A 138 -6.34 7.82 -1.26
CA THR A 138 -5.89 8.58 -0.08
C THR A 138 -6.13 7.76 1.20
N GLY A 139 -5.71 8.26 2.36
CA GLY A 139 -5.84 7.56 3.65
C GLY A 139 -4.75 6.52 3.91
N LEU A 140 -4.59 6.06 5.15
CA LEU A 140 -3.48 5.19 5.56
C LEU A 140 -3.45 3.85 4.81
N MET A 141 -4.62 3.21 4.74
CA MET A 141 -4.84 1.91 4.08
C MET A 141 -5.75 1.98 2.85
N GLY A 142 -5.99 3.18 2.29
CA GLY A 142 -6.79 3.28 1.07
C GLY A 142 -6.15 2.48 -0.08
N GLY A 143 -6.92 1.64 -0.77
CA GLY A 143 -6.43 0.68 -1.76
C GLY A 143 -5.57 -0.46 -1.17
N GLY A 144 -5.63 -0.70 0.14
CA GLY A 144 -4.94 -1.81 0.81
C GLY A 144 -5.47 -3.20 0.41
N ASP A 145 -6.63 -3.27 -0.22
CA ASP A 145 -7.18 -4.50 -0.81
C ASP A 145 -6.77 -4.71 -2.28
N SER A 146 -6.03 -3.76 -2.87
CA SER A 146 -5.66 -3.82 -4.29
C SER A 146 -4.47 -4.76 -4.54
N PRO A 147 -4.41 -5.45 -5.70
CA PRO A 147 -3.25 -6.27 -6.06
C PRO A 147 -1.96 -5.43 -6.19
N CYS A 148 -2.09 -4.15 -6.57
CA CYS A 148 -0.96 -3.23 -6.65
C CYS A 148 -0.35 -2.88 -5.30
N TYR A 149 -1.11 -2.96 -4.20
CA TYR A 149 -0.55 -2.77 -2.87
C TYR A 149 0.41 -3.90 -2.52
N TYR A 150 -0.06 -5.16 -2.64
CA TYR A 150 0.74 -6.34 -2.33
C TYR A 150 1.96 -6.47 -3.25
N TRP A 151 1.76 -6.55 -4.57
CA TRP A 151 2.89 -6.70 -5.50
C TRP A 151 3.78 -5.47 -5.55
N GLY A 152 3.23 -4.29 -5.29
CA GLY A 152 4.03 -3.09 -5.13
C GLY A 152 4.96 -3.18 -3.92
N TYR A 153 4.48 -3.72 -2.80
CA TYR A 153 5.31 -3.99 -1.63
C TYR A 153 6.39 -5.03 -1.93
N VAL A 154 6.01 -6.19 -2.49
CA VAL A 154 6.95 -7.27 -2.86
C VAL A 154 8.04 -6.76 -3.80
N MET A 155 7.67 -6.00 -4.84
CA MET A 155 8.62 -5.41 -5.78
C MET A 155 9.59 -4.45 -5.08
N LEU A 156 9.08 -3.54 -4.24
CA LEU A 156 9.92 -2.60 -3.48
C LEU A 156 10.86 -3.32 -2.52
N GLU A 157 10.41 -4.45 -1.96
CA GLU A 157 11.21 -5.23 -1.04
C GLU A 157 12.34 -5.97 -1.74
N LYS A 158 12.06 -6.58 -2.89
CA LYS A 158 13.09 -7.16 -3.75
C LYS A 158 14.10 -6.10 -4.20
N LEU A 159 13.63 -4.90 -4.59
CA LEU A 159 14.51 -3.77 -4.94
C LEU A 159 15.38 -3.33 -3.75
N ARG A 160 14.84 -3.29 -2.53
CA ARG A 160 15.61 -2.96 -1.32
C ARG A 160 16.76 -3.95 -1.12
N ILE A 161 16.46 -5.25 -1.19
CA ILE A 161 17.44 -6.32 -1.03
C ILE A 161 18.49 -6.26 -2.15
N TYR A 162 18.06 -6.06 -3.39
CA TYR A 162 18.92 -5.88 -4.54
C TYR A 162 19.89 -4.70 -4.40
N ASN A 163 19.39 -3.56 -3.90
CA ASN A 163 20.20 -2.37 -3.65
C ASN A 163 21.10 -2.48 -2.40
N GLY A 164 20.94 -3.54 -1.59
CA GLY A 164 21.64 -3.68 -0.31
C GLY A 164 21.18 -2.68 0.76
N GLU A 165 19.98 -2.12 0.62
CA GLU A 165 19.44 -1.15 1.56
C GLU A 165 19.00 -1.83 2.87
N LYS A 166 19.32 -1.24 4.02
CA LYS A 166 18.90 -1.76 5.33
C LYS A 166 17.40 -1.60 5.53
N LYS A 167 16.80 -2.46 6.37
CA LYS A 167 15.42 -2.28 6.82
C LYS A 167 15.29 -0.92 7.53
N SER A 168 14.18 -0.21 7.27
CA SER A 168 13.92 1.08 7.91
C SER A 168 13.47 0.88 9.37
N LYS A 169 13.77 1.84 10.25
CA LYS A 169 13.26 1.86 11.64
C LYS A 169 11.74 1.62 11.75
N PRO A 170 10.87 2.32 10.99
CA PRO A 170 9.42 2.10 11.08
C PRO A 170 9.01 0.68 10.70
N ARG A 171 9.79 0.00 9.85
CA ARG A 171 9.53 -1.40 9.54
C ARG A 171 9.90 -2.32 10.69
N LEU A 172 11.05 -2.09 11.35
CA LEU A 172 11.44 -2.88 12.51
C LEU A 172 10.39 -2.76 13.63
N GLU A 173 9.86 -1.55 13.85
CA GLU A 173 8.75 -1.34 14.78
C GLU A 173 7.46 -2.04 14.33
N ALA A 174 7.16 -2.06 13.03
CA ALA A 174 5.99 -2.75 12.49
C ALA A 174 6.11 -4.27 12.59
N GLU A 175 7.31 -4.83 12.36
CA GLU A 175 7.61 -6.26 12.53
C GLU A 175 7.39 -6.71 13.99
N GLN A 176 7.69 -5.84 14.97
CA GLN A 176 7.44 -6.10 16.38
C GLN A 176 5.95 -6.00 16.76
N LYS A 177 5.23 -5.01 16.21
CA LYS A 177 3.83 -4.74 16.55
C LYS A 177 2.87 -5.70 15.84
N ILE A 178 3.14 -6.02 14.59
CA ILE A 178 2.27 -6.78 13.69
C ILE A 178 3.11 -7.85 13.00
N PRO A 179 3.41 -8.99 13.67
CA PRO A 179 4.33 -9.99 13.14
C PRO A 179 3.86 -10.59 11.81
N THR A 180 2.54 -10.69 11.61
CA THR A 180 1.89 -11.17 10.38
C THR A 180 1.81 -10.12 9.26
N GLY A 181 2.23 -8.88 9.52
CA GLY A 181 2.08 -7.75 8.60
C GLY A 181 0.66 -7.16 8.59
N HIS A 182 0.51 -6.01 7.94
CA HIS A 182 -0.79 -5.35 7.80
C HIS A 182 -1.77 -6.22 7.02
N MET A 183 -3.03 -6.23 7.48
CA MET A 183 -4.11 -6.84 6.74
C MET A 183 -4.33 -6.10 5.43
N ARG A 184 -4.50 -6.84 4.32
CA ARG A 184 -4.76 -6.31 2.98
C ARG A 184 -6.21 -5.82 2.87
N TRP A 185 -6.49 -4.74 3.58
CA TRP A 185 -7.83 -4.21 3.82
C TRP A 185 -7.92 -2.74 3.41
N ASP A 186 -8.94 -2.37 2.63
CA ASP A 186 -9.30 -0.96 2.38
C ASP A 186 -10.55 -0.60 3.20
N PRO A 187 -10.40 0.23 4.25
CA PRO A 187 -11.52 0.67 5.10
C PRO A 187 -12.60 1.45 4.35
N SER A 188 -12.26 2.02 3.19
CA SER A 188 -13.22 2.77 2.36
C SER A 188 -14.09 1.87 1.48
N THR A 189 -13.64 0.64 1.20
CA THR A 189 -14.34 -0.29 0.30
C THR A 189 -15.15 -1.32 1.08
N GLN A 190 -14.64 -1.76 2.24
CA GLN A 190 -15.29 -2.81 3.00
C GLN A 190 -16.30 -2.25 4.00
N ARG A 191 -17.43 -2.97 4.12
CA ARG A 191 -18.46 -2.68 5.12
C ARG A 191 -18.34 -3.72 6.22
N MET A 192 -18.29 -3.26 7.46
CA MET A 192 -18.34 -4.14 8.63
C MET A 192 -19.71 -4.05 9.26
N TRP A 193 -20.32 -5.20 9.54
CA TRP A 193 -21.53 -5.24 10.34
C TRP A 193 -21.13 -5.22 11.81
N CYS A 194 -21.44 -4.13 12.50
CA CYS A 194 -21.26 -4.03 13.95
C CYS A 194 -22.55 -4.52 14.60
N GLY A 195 -22.47 -5.56 15.43
CA GLY A 195 -23.62 -6.07 16.17
C GLY A 195 -24.21 -5.00 17.10
N PRO A 196 -25.49 -5.12 17.49
CA PRO A 196 -26.15 -4.13 18.35
C PRO A 196 -25.39 -3.97 19.67
N GLY A 197 -24.95 -2.74 19.97
CA GLY A 197 -24.25 -2.39 21.21
C GLY A 197 -22.74 -2.63 21.22
N LEU A 198 -22.15 -3.19 20.14
CA LEU A 198 -20.71 -3.39 20.05
C LEU A 198 -20.04 -2.20 19.34
N PRO A 199 -18.92 -1.67 19.88
CA PRO A 199 -18.11 -0.71 19.15
C PRO A 199 -17.48 -1.39 17.91
N PRO A 200 -17.18 -0.64 16.84
CA PRO A 200 -16.42 -1.18 15.72
C PRO A 200 -15.02 -1.61 16.20
N PRO A 201 -14.48 -2.74 15.71
CA PRO A 201 -13.14 -3.16 16.05
C PRO A 201 -12.12 -2.10 15.62
N THR A 202 -11.07 -1.95 16.41
CA THR A 202 -9.96 -1.06 16.11
C THR A 202 -9.08 -1.65 15.00
N MET A 203 -8.33 -0.79 14.30
CA MET A 203 -7.42 -1.24 13.25
C MET A 203 -6.35 -2.21 13.74
N ASP A 204 -5.91 -2.06 14.98
CA ASP A 204 -4.87 -2.90 15.57
C ASP A 204 -5.41 -4.30 15.90
N GLU A 205 -6.65 -4.39 16.39
CA GLU A 205 -7.36 -5.65 16.56
C GLU A 205 -7.52 -6.35 15.20
N MET A 206 -7.99 -5.62 14.18
CA MET A 206 -8.17 -6.17 12.83
C MET A 206 -6.87 -6.65 12.17
N ASN A 207 -5.72 -6.03 12.47
CA ASN A 207 -4.43 -6.46 11.91
C ASN A 207 -3.85 -7.69 12.63
N ASN A 208 -4.20 -7.89 13.90
CA ASN A 208 -3.68 -8.98 14.74
C ASN A 208 -4.57 -10.24 14.72
N GLU A 209 -5.87 -10.10 14.43
CA GLU A 209 -6.82 -11.21 14.23
C GLU A 209 -6.59 -11.98 12.92
N GLY A 210 -5.33 -12.09 12.47
CA GLY A 210 -4.93 -12.52 11.14
C GLY A 210 -5.61 -13.80 10.62
N ARG A 211 -5.80 -13.82 9.29
CA ARG A 211 -6.16 -15.00 8.47
C ARG A 211 -5.45 -16.27 8.91
#